data_AF-A0A059VEX5-F1
#
_entry.id   AF-A0A059VEX5-F1
#
_cell.length_a   1.000
_cell.length_b   1.000
_cell.length_c   1.000
_cell.angle_alpha   90.00
_cell.angle_beta   90.00
_cell.angle_gamma   90.00
#
_symmetry.space_group_name_H-M   'P 1'
#
loop_
_entity.id
_entity.type
_entity.pdbx_description
1 polymer ?
#
loop_
_entity_poly.entity_id
_entity_poly.type
_entity_poly.pdbx_seq_one_letter_code
_entity_poly.pdbx_strand_id
1 'polypeptide(L)'
;CVLTLKLVGLSFDYYDGGKDPSQLSLEQKSAALPSVPSLLEVYGFSYFYGGFLVGPQFTLRSYQKLVAGELTDCPGQPPNSIIPAIKRFALGFLCLVIYAIFSPYYPDSYYLTDEYEAQPFWYRCVFILLWAKVILYKYVSCWVIAEGVCILTGLGYNGVVDGKHRWDAC
;
A
#
# COMPACT_ATOMS: atom_id res chain seq x y z
N CYS A 1 -13.45 1.89 -0.07
CA CYS A 1 -12.79 1.21 1.08
C CYS A 1 -11.55 1.97 1.56
N VAL A 2 -10.52 2.18 0.72
CA VAL A 2 -9.25 2.83 1.13
C VAL A 2 -9.47 4.22 1.75
N LEU A 3 -10.21 5.10 1.08
CA LEU A 3 -10.54 6.44 1.63
C LEU A 3 -11.23 6.35 2.99
N THR A 4 -12.23 5.48 3.15
CA THR A 4 -12.94 5.28 4.42
C THR A 4 -11.98 4.88 5.53
N LEU A 5 -11.08 3.93 5.26
CA LEU A 5 -10.07 3.50 6.24
C LEU A 5 -9.10 4.64 6.59
N LYS A 6 -8.74 5.50 5.63
CA LYS A 6 -7.91 6.70 5.87
C LYS A 6 -8.59 7.69 6.80
N LEU A 7 -9.88 7.94 6.62
CA LEU A 7 -10.64 8.84 7.48
C LEU A 7 -10.90 8.27 8.87
N VAL A 8 -11.08 6.94 8.98
CA VAL A 8 -11.13 6.25 10.26
C VAL A 8 -9.80 6.39 10.99
N GLY A 9 -8.67 6.11 10.31
CA GLY A 9 -7.33 6.29 10.86
C GLY A 9 -7.08 7.72 11.32
N LEU A 10 -7.41 8.71 10.49
CA LEU A 10 -7.35 10.13 10.85
C LEU A 10 -8.11 10.45 12.14
N SER A 11 -9.28 9.86 12.33
CA SER A 11 -10.09 10.08 13.53
C SER A 11 -9.40 9.53 14.78
N PHE A 12 -8.77 8.36 14.68
CA PHE A 12 -7.97 7.77 15.76
C PHE A 12 -6.70 8.58 16.05
N ASP A 13 -5.97 9.00 15.00
CA ASP A 13 -4.76 9.80 15.13
C ASP A 13 -5.04 11.14 15.84
N TYR A 14 -6.18 11.77 15.53
CA TYR A 14 -6.62 12.99 16.21
C TYR A 14 -7.05 12.74 17.67
N TYR A 15 -7.78 11.65 17.93
CA TYR A 15 -8.15 11.26 19.29
C TYR A 15 -6.92 11.00 20.17
N ASP A 16 -5.93 10.30 19.63
CA ASP A 16 -4.68 10.00 20.33
C ASP A 16 -3.84 11.27 20.58
N GLY A 17 -3.92 12.28 19.71
CA GLY A 17 -3.28 13.58 19.92
C GLY A 17 -3.78 14.38 21.12
N GLY A 18 -4.95 14.03 21.67
CA GLY A 18 -5.49 14.63 22.90
C GLY A 18 -5.08 13.92 24.20
N LYS A 19 -4.34 12.81 24.12
CA LYS A 19 -3.92 12.02 25.30
C LYS A 19 -2.54 12.45 25.82
N ASP A 20 -2.24 12.08 27.06
CA ASP A 20 -0.89 12.23 27.61
C ASP A 20 0.10 11.35 26.80
N PRO A 21 1.21 11.92 26.28
CA PRO A 21 2.21 11.15 25.53
C PRO A 21 2.75 9.93 26.29
N SER A 22 2.80 9.94 27.62
CA SER A 22 3.25 8.78 28.41
C SER A 22 2.34 7.55 28.25
N GLN A 23 1.08 7.74 27.87
CA GLN A 23 0.08 6.67 27.69
C GLN A 23 0.05 6.11 26.26
N LEU A 24 0.76 6.75 25.32
CA LEU A 24 0.77 6.36 23.91
C LEU A 24 1.90 5.37 23.60
N SER A 25 1.58 4.38 22.78
CA SER A 25 2.59 3.52 22.15
C SER A 25 3.52 4.34 21.24
N LEU A 26 4.66 3.78 20.86
CA LEU A 26 5.60 4.45 19.97
C LEU A 26 4.98 4.74 18.59
N GLU A 27 4.15 3.83 18.10
CA GLU A 27 3.42 3.98 16.83
C GLU A 27 2.37 5.11 16.94
N GLN A 28 1.56 5.11 17.99
CA GLN A 28 0.57 6.16 18.23
C GLN A 28 1.23 7.54 18.33
N LYS A 29 2.36 7.66 19.04
CA LYS A 29 3.13 8.91 19.12
C LYS A 29 3.55 9.44 17.77
N SER A 30 3.92 8.53 16.86
CA SER A 30 4.39 8.91 15.52
C SER A 30 3.27 9.35 14.58
N ALA A 31 2.04 8.92 14.85
CA ALA A 31 0.84 9.20 14.06
C ALA A 31 -0.03 10.34 14.63
N ALA A 32 0.01 10.54 15.95
CA ALA A 32 -0.88 11.42 16.68
C ALA A 32 -0.89 12.87 16.16
N LEU A 33 -2.08 13.45 16.11
CA LEU A 33 -2.32 14.82 15.63
C LEU A 33 -2.74 15.73 16.80
N PRO A 34 -1.84 16.58 17.30
CA PRO A 34 -2.11 17.41 18.49
C PRO A 34 -3.09 18.57 18.22
N SER A 35 -3.37 18.87 16.95
CA SER A 35 -4.24 19.96 16.53
C SER A 35 -5.15 19.52 15.39
N VAL A 36 -6.29 20.20 15.25
CA VAL A 36 -7.23 19.95 14.16
C VAL A 36 -6.55 20.26 12.82
N PRO A 37 -6.49 19.31 11.87
CA PRO A 37 -5.93 19.57 10.55
C PRO A 37 -6.87 20.47 9.74
N SER A 38 -6.27 21.28 8.86
CA SER A 38 -7.03 22.11 7.94
C SER A 38 -7.78 21.25 6.90
N LEU A 39 -8.85 21.80 6.31
CA LEU A 39 -9.55 21.13 5.22
C LEU A 39 -8.62 20.83 4.04
N LEU A 40 -7.65 21.71 3.77
CA LEU A 40 -6.69 21.50 2.69
C LEU A 40 -5.80 20.27 2.95
N GLU A 41 -5.30 20.11 4.17
CA GLU A 41 -4.50 18.93 4.55
C GLU A 41 -5.33 17.65 4.46
N VAL A 42 -6.58 17.68 4.94
CA VAL A 42 -7.48 16.52 4.88
C VAL A 42 -7.80 16.14 3.43
N TYR A 43 -8.09 17.10 2.55
CA TYR A 43 -8.35 16.82 1.14
C TYR A 43 -7.09 16.34 0.40
N GLY A 44 -5.94 16.98 0.64
CA GLY A 44 -4.67 16.56 0.05
C GLY A 44 -4.29 15.13 0.47
N PHE A 45 -4.43 14.82 1.75
CA PHE A 45 -4.22 13.47 2.29
C PHE A 45 -5.18 12.45 1.70
N SER A 46 -6.47 12.79 1.69
CA SER A 46 -7.55 11.90 1.23
C SER A 46 -7.34 11.51 -0.23
N TYR A 47 -7.06 12.49 -1.09
CA TYR A 47 -6.96 12.32 -2.54
C TYR A 47 -5.52 12.23 -3.06
N PHE A 48 -4.55 11.97 -2.19
CA PHE A 48 -3.18 11.71 -2.61
C PHE A 48 -3.14 10.55 -3.61
N TYR A 49 -2.69 10.84 -4.82
CA TYR A 49 -2.79 9.95 -5.98
C TYR A 49 -2.09 8.59 -5.78
N GLY A 50 -1.02 8.54 -4.97
CA GLY A 50 -0.30 7.29 -4.68
C GLY A 50 -1.05 6.30 -3.81
N GLY A 51 -2.13 6.71 -3.12
CA GLY A 51 -2.85 5.85 -2.18
C GLY A 51 -4.33 6.16 -2.02
N PHE A 52 -4.96 6.77 -3.02
CA PHE A 52 -6.40 7.08 -3.00
C PHE A 52 -7.26 5.88 -3.40
N LEU A 53 -6.90 5.19 -4.49
CA LEU A 53 -7.68 4.06 -5.05
C LEU A 53 -7.23 2.71 -4.48
N VAL A 54 -5.92 2.48 -4.53
CA VAL A 54 -5.19 1.30 -4.07
C VAL A 54 -3.86 1.80 -3.55
N GLY A 55 -3.30 1.13 -2.56
CA GLY A 55 -1.98 1.43 -2.06
C GLY A 55 -1.89 1.17 -0.56
N PRO A 56 -0.67 1.30 -0.02
CA PRO A 56 -0.45 1.15 1.40
C PRO A 56 -1.19 2.22 2.19
N GLN A 57 -1.53 1.87 3.42
CA GLN A 57 -2.14 2.81 4.34
C GLN A 57 -1.06 3.67 5.00
N PHE A 58 -1.30 4.97 5.09
CA PHE A 58 -0.43 5.91 5.77
C PHE A 58 -1.24 6.95 6.53
N THR A 59 -0.64 7.56 7.54
CA THR A 59 -1.27 8.54 8.42
C THR A 59 -1.24 9.94 7.80
N LEU A 60 -2.10 10.83 8.27
CA LEU A 60 -2.03 12.24 7.87
C LEU A 60 -0.69 12.86 8.28
N ARG A 61 -0.10 12.41 9.40
CA ARG A 61 1.21 12.86 9.85
C ARG A 61 2.32 12.53 8.83
N SER A 62 2.32 11.33 8.25
CA SER A 62 3.25 10.97 7.18
C SER A 62 3.04 11.83 5.93
N TYR A 63 1.78 12.15 5.60
CA TYR A 63 1.48 13.06 4.50
C TYR A 63 1.96 14.51 4.75
N GLN A 64 1.82 15.02 5.97
CA GLN A 64 2.36 16.33 6.35
C GLN A 64 3.89 16.36 6.17
N LYS A 65 4.60 15.31 6.61
CA LYS A 65 6.05 15.18 6.41
C LYS A 65 6.44 15.11 4.93
N LEU A 66 5.66 14.41 4.12
CA LEU A 66 5.85 14.34 2.67
C LEU A 66 5.77 15.76 2.06
N VAL A 67 4.69 16.48 2.34
CA VAL A 67 4.45 17.83 1.79
C VAL A 67 5.47 18.85 2.32
N ALA A 68 5.95 18.68 3.55
CA ALA A 68 7.01 19.50 4.14
C ALA A 68 8.41 19.19 3.56
N GLY A 69 8.54 18.15 2.72
CA GLY A 69 9.83 17.76 2.14
C GLY A 69 10.78 17.10 3.13
N GLU A 70 10.25 16.48 4.18
CA GLU A 70 11.02 15.78 5.23
C GLU A 70 11.30 14.31 4.87
N LEU A 71 10.47 13.70 4.01
CA LEU A 71 10.59 12.29 3.60
C LEU A 71 11.50 12.14 2.38
N THR A 72 12.76 12.48 2.55
CA THR A 72 13.78 12.47 1.50
C THR A 72 15.14 12.09 2.07
N ASP A 73 16.00 11.51 1.22
CA ASP A 73 17.40 11.22 1.55
C ASP A 73 18.21 12.49 1.79
N CYS A 74 17.83 13.59 1.13
CA CYS A 74 18.46 14.90 1.26
C CYS A 74 17.38 15.97 1.56
N PRO A 75 17.30 16.52 2.79
CA PRO A 75 16.27 17.49 3.15
C PRO A 75 16.16 18.65 2.15
N GLY A 76 14.94 18.93 1.68
CA GLY A 76 14.67 19.98 0.69
C GLY A 76 15.02 19.63 -0.77
N GLN A 77 15.50 18.40 -1.04
CA GLN A 77 15.70 17.88 -2.39
C GLN A 77 14.70 16.77 -2.70
N PRO A 78 14.38 16.53 -3.99
CA PRO A 78 13.59 15.38 -4.38
C PRO A 78 14.23 14.07 -3.91
N PRO A 79 13.44 13.11 -3.43
CA PRO A 79 13.94 11.82 -2.97
C PRO A 79 14.65 11.06 -4.10
N ASN A 80 15.79 10.44 -3.81
CA ASN A 80 16.46 9.50 -4.70
C ASN A 80 15.77 8.12 -4.68
N SER A 81 14.51 8.12 -5.12
CA SER A 81 13.57 7.00 -5.01
C SER A 81 13.31 6.27 -6.34
N ILE A 82 13.90 6.75 -7.45
CA ILE A 82 13.62 6.24 -8.80
C ILE A 82 13.94 4.74 -8.92
N ILE A 83 15.14 4.32 -8.50
CA ILE A 83 15.55 2.91 -8.59
C ILE A 83 14.65 2.01 -7.70
N PRO A 84 14.43 2.33 -6.42
CA PRO A 84 13.46 1.62 -5.57
C PRO A 84 12.05 1.53 -6.20
N ALA A 85 11.54 2.64 -6.74
CA ALA A 85 10.23 2.71 -7.37
C ALA A 85 10.15 1.81 -8.62
N ILE A 86 11.17 1.85 -9.49
CA ILE A 86 11.24 1.00 -10.68
C ILE A 86 11.28 -0.48 -10.31
N LYS A 87 11.99 -0.86 -9.23
CA LYS A 87 11.99 -2.25 -8.75
C LYS A 87 10.60 -2.72 -8.35
N ARG A 88 9.83 -1.89 -7.64
CA ARG A 88 8.44 -2.21 -7.30
C ARG A 88 7.55 -2.25 -8.54
N PHE A 89 7.67 -1.27 -9.42
CA PHE A 89 6.93 -1.28 -10.69
C PHE A 89 7.22 -2.56 -11.51
N ALA A 90 8.47 -2.94 -11.67
CA ALA A 90 8.86 -4.14 -12.41
C ALA A 90 8.29 -5.42 -11.78
N LEU A 91 8.29 -5.52 -10.44
CA LEU A 91 7.67 -6.64 -9.73
C LEU A 91 6.15 -6.68 -9.94
N GLY A 92 5.47 -5.54 -9.80
CA GLY A 92 4.03 -5.45 -10.01
C GLY A 92 3.63 -5.72 -11.47
N PHE A 93 4.46 -5.27 -12.42
CA PHE A 93 4.30 -5.57 -13.85
C PHE A 93 4.48 -7.06 -14.15
N LEU A 94 5.49 -7.71 -13.54
CA LEU A 94 5.67 -9.15 -13.65
C LEU A 94 4.44 -9.91 -13.13
N CYS A 95 3.88 -9.51 -11.99
CA CYS A 95 2.63 -10.08 -11.47
C CYS A 95 1.46 -9.90 -12.46
N LEU A 96 1.35 -8.72 -13.10
CA LEU A 96 0.33 -8.47 -14.11
C LEU A 96 0.48 -9.39 -15.32
N VAL A 97 1.71 -9.57 -15.81
CA VAL A 97 2.00 -10.46 -16.95
C VAL A 97 1.64 -11.91 -16.60
N ILE A 98 2.02 -12.39 -15.41
CA ILE A 98 1.62 -13.72 -14.94
C ILE A 98 0.10 -13.84 -14.91
N TYR A 99 -0.61 -12.88 -14.31
CA TYR A 99 -2.07 -12.89 -14.29
C TYR A 99 -2.67 -12.91 -15.71
N ALA A 100 -2.18 -12.06 -16.61
CA ALA A 100 -2.69 -11.96 -17.98
C ALA A 100 -2.50 -13.26 -18.78
N ILE A 101 -1.38 -13.95 -18.58
CA ILE A 101 -1.10 -15.23 -19.24
C ILE A 101 -1.92 -16.36 -18.64
N PHE A 102 -1.99 -16.46 -17.32
CA PHE A 102 -2.58 -17.64 -16.66
C PHE A 102 -4.08 -17.53 -16.39
N SER A 103 -4.65 -16.34 -16.21
CA SER A 103 -6.08 -16.18 -15.87
C SER A 103 -7.05 -16.82 -16.87
N PRO A 104 -6.81 -16.86 -18.20
CA PRO A 104 -7.69 -17.57 -19.12
C PRO A 104 -7.74 -19.09 -18.91
N TYR A 105 -6.70 -19.68 -18.32
CA TYR A 105 -6.61 -21.11 -18.02
C TYR A 105 -7.27 -21.49 -16.68
N TYR A 106 -7.53 -20.50 -15.82
CA TYR A 106 -8.19 -20.68 -14.54
C TYR A 106 -9.40 -19.74 -14.43
N PRO A 107 -10.43 -19.88 -15.29
CA PRO A 107 -11.60 -19.01 -15.25
C PRO A 107 -12.56 -19.38 -14.11
N ASP A 108 -13.20 -18.38 -13.53
CA ASP A 108 -14.20 -18.57 -12.45
C ASP A 108 -15.38 -19.44 -12.91
N SER A 109 -15.73 -19.38 -14.19
CA SER A 109 -16.83 -20.16 -14.77
C SER A 109 -16.59 -21.66 -14.73
N TYR A 110 -15.33 -22.13 -14.66
CA TYR A 110 -15.05 -23.57 -14.61
C TYR A 110 -15.62 -24.23 -13.35
N TYR A 111 -15.66 -23.52 -12.22
CA TYR A 111 -16.26 -24.01 -10.98
C TYR A 111 -17.75 -24.32 -11.09
N LEU A 112 -18.43 -23.78 -12.10
CA LEU A 112 -19.86 -23.93 -12.33
C LEU A 112 -20.18 -25.03 -13.34
N THR A 113 -19.18 -25.79 -13.80
CA THR A 113 -19.33 -26.84 -14.81
C THR A 113 -19.47 -28.22 -14.18
N ASP A 114 -20.27 -29.08 -14.80
CA ASP A 114 -20.37 -30.50 -14.44
C ASP A 114 -18.99 -31.20 -14.56
N GLU A 115 -18.13 -30.72 -15.45
CA GLU A 115 -16.78 -31.23 -15.64
C GLU A 115 -15.93 -31.06 -14.37
N TYR A 116 -15.97 -29.88 -13.74
CA TYR A 116 -15.26 -29.64 -12.48
C TYR A 116 -15.85 -30.48 -11.34
N GLU A 117 -17.17 -30.63 -11.28
CA GLU A 117 -17.84 -31.46 -10.27
C GLU A 117 -17.43 -32.93 -10.36
N ALA A 118 -17.29 -33.45 -11.58
CA ALA A 118 -16.88 -34.83 -11.86
C ALA A 118 -15.42 -35.13 -11.48
N GLN A 119 -14.58 -34.11 -11.22
CA GLN A 119 -13.18 -34.31 -10.86
C GLN A 119 -13.01 -34.91 -9.45
N PRO A 120 -11.96 -35.72 -9.22
CA PRO A 120 -11.65 -36.24 -7.90
C PRO A 120 -11.33 -35.09 -6.92
N PHE A 121 -11.57 -35.31 -5.63
CA PHE A 121 -11.41 -34.29 -4.59
C PHE A 121 -10.02 -33.63 -4.58
N TRP A 122 -8.95 -34.42 -4.77
CA TRP A 122 -7.59 -33.89 -4.79
C TRP A 122 -7.36 -32.89 -5.93
N TYR A 123 -7.96 -33.13 -7.11
CA TYR A 123 -7.83 -32.23 -8.26
C TYR A 123 -8.50 -30.90 -7.95
N ARG A 124 -9.72 -30.95 -7.40
CA ARG A 124 -10.47 -29.75 -7.00
C ARG A 124 -9.70 -28.90 -5.99
N CYS A 125 -9.05 -29.53 -5.00
CA CYS A 125 -8.20 -28.84 -4.04
C CYS A 125 -6.99 -28.15 -4.70
N VAL A 126 -6.25 -28.87 -5.56
CA VAL A 126 -5.08 -28.29 -6.25
C VAL A 126 -5.50 -27.17 -7.19
N PHE A 127 -6.58 -27.36 -7.95
CA PHE A 127 -7.10 -26.36 -8.88
C PHE A 127 -7.48 -25.06 -8.15
N ILE A 128 -8.17 -25.15 -7.00
CA ILE A 128 -8.52 -23.97 -6.18
C ILE A 128 -7.27 -23.20 -5.76
N LEU A 129 -6.21 -23.88 -5.34
CA LEU A 129 -4.96 -23.22 -4.92
C LEU A 129 -4.27 -22.51 -6.09
N LEU A 130 -4.23 -23.14 -7.26
CA LEU A 130 -3.65 -22.55 -8.48
C LEU A 130 -4.47 -21.35 -8.94
N TRP A 131 -5.79 -21.48 -9.01
CA TRP A 131 -6.70 -20.39 -9.32
C TRP A 131 -6.53 -19.22 -8.34
N ALA A 132 -6.55 -19.50 -7.03
CA ALA A 132 -6.40 -18.47 -6.00
C ALA A 132 -5.07 -17.74 -6.16
N LYS A 133 -3.99 -18.45 -6.47
CA LYS A 133 -2.67 -17.87 -6.73
C LYS A 133 -2.67 -16.96 -7.96
N VAL A 134 -3.28 -17.40 -9.06
CA VAL A 134 -3.39 -16.63 -10.30
C VAL A 134 -4.21 -15.36 -10.09
N ILE A 135 -5.40 -15.48 -9.50
CA ILE A 135 -6.28 -14.34 -9.21
C ILE A 135 -5.63 -13.36 -8.23
N LEU A 136 -4.88 -13.85 -7.24
CA LEU A 136 -4.16 -13.00 -6.29
C LEU A 136 -3.15 -12.07 -6.98
N TYR A 137 -2.51 -12.50 -8.07
CA TYR A 137 -1.55 -11.67 -8.79
C TYR A 137 -2.16 -10.39 -9.37
N LYS A 138 -3.46 -10.38 -9.72
CA LYS A 138 -4.18 -9.16 -10.11
C LYS A 138 -4.12 -8.10 -8.99
N TYR A 139 -4.41 -8.51 -7.77
CA TYR A 139 -4.45 -7.61 -6.61
C TYR A 139 -3.04 -7.20 -6.15
N VAL A 140 -2.12 -8.15 -6.12
CA VAL A 140 -0.70 -7.89 -5.77
C VAL A 140 -0.08 -6.93 -6.77
N SER A 141 -0.37 -7.07 -8.06
CA SER A 141 0.11 -6.14 -9.09
C SER A 141 -0.31 -4.70 -8.78
N CYS A 142 -1.61 -4.47 -8.56
CA CYS A 142 -2.11 -3.13 -8.24
C CYS A 142 -1.48 -2.57 -6.95
N TRP A 143 -1.35 -3.39 -5.91
CA TRP A 143 -0.74 -2.99 -4.64
C TRP A 143 0.73 -2.56 -4.81
N VAL A 144 1.54 -3.41 -5.43
CA VAL A 144 2.99 -3.19 -5.55
C VAL A 144 3.31 -2.03 -6.51
N ILE A 145 2.50 -1.83 -7.56
CA ILE A 145 2.65 -0.65 -8.42
C ILE A 145 2.33 0.63 -7.63
N ALA A 146 1.25 0.64 -6.84
CA ALA A 146 0.90 1.78 -6.00
C ALA A 146 1.97 2.07 -4.92
N GLU A 147 2.51 1.03 -4.29
CA GLU A 147 3.69 1.12 -3.40
C GLU A 147 4.88 1.80 -4.11
N GLY A 148 5.14 1.41 -5.37
CA GLY A 148 6.16 2.05 -6.21
C GLY A 148 5.92 3.56 -6.42
N VAL A 149 4.66 3.98 -6.60
CA VAL A 149 4.30 5.40 -6.70
C VAL A 149 4.55 6.13 -5.36
N CYS A 150 4.12 5.56 -4.24
CA CYS A 150 4.39 6.12 -2.91
C CYS A 150 5.89 6.29 -2.66
N ILE A 151 6.70 5.27 -2.98
CA ILE A 151 8.15 5.34 -2.91
C ILE A 151 8.69 6.46 -3.80
N LEU A 152 8.24 6.53 -5.06
CA LEU A 152 8.70 7.56 -6.02
C LEU A 152 8.49 8.97 -5.46
N THR A 153 7.36 9.22 -4.78
CA THR A 153 7.07 10.53 -4.19
C THR A 153 7.87 10.87 -2.93
N GLY A 154 8.49 9.90 -2.27
CA GLY A 154 9.17 10.09 -0.99
C GLY A 154 8.46 9.41 0.19
N LEU A 155 7.17 9.11 0.07
CA LEU A 155 6.35 8.61 1.19
C LEU A 155 6.86 7.29 1.78
N GLY A 156 7.56 6.49 0.99
CA GLY A 156 8.18 5.24 1.46
C GLY A 156 9.49 5.41 2.24
N TYR A 157 10.04 6.63 2.36
CA TYR A 157 11.34 6.85 2.98
C TYR A 157 11.33 6.58 4.50
N ASN A 158 12.27 5.76 4.97
CA ASN A 158 12.37 5.34 6.38
C ASN A 158 13.80 5.46 6.95
N GLY A 159 14.48 6.55 6.58
CA GLY A 159 15.82 6.87 7.06
C GLY A 159 16.91 5.97 6.47
N VAL A 160 18.03 5.89 7.19
CA VAL A 160 19.24 5.16 6.78
C VAL A 160 19.61 4.14 7.84
N VAL A 161 19.88 2.90 7.42
CA VAL A 161 20.41 1.82 8.26
C VAL A 161 21.63 1.25 7.55
N ASP A 162 22.75 1.11 8.26
CA ASP A 162 24.01 0.60 7.72
C ASP A 162 24.47 1.31 6.43
N GLY A 163 24.27 2.62 6.36
CA GLY A 163 24.62 3.45 5.20
C GLY A 163 23.70 3.28 3.98
N LYS A 164 22.58 2.56 4.09
CA LYS A 164 21.59 2.37 3.02
C LYS A 164 20.26 3.04 3.34
N HIS A 165 19.77 3.85 2.40
CA HIS A 165 18.43 4.44 2.48
C HIS A 165 17.35 3.36 2.40
N ARG A 166 16.38 3.44 3.30
CA ARG A 166 15.24 2.52 3.35
C ARG A 166 14.00 3.14 2.70
N TRP A 167 13.29 2.29 1.96
CA TRP A 167 12.08 2.62 1.21
C TRP A 167 10.95 1.65 1.59
N ASP A 168 10.71 1.52 2.89
CA ASP A 168 9.80 0.54 3.52
C ASP A 168 8.85 1.17 4.57
N ALA A 169 8.64 2.50 4.54
CA ALA A 169 7.73 3.19 5.46
C ALA A 169 6.24 2.96 5.16
N CYS A 170 5.92 2.40 3.99
CA CYS A 170 4.55 2.17 3.51
C CYS A 170 4.46 0.83 2.78
#